data_AF-A0A845RCV9-F1
#
_entry.id   AF-A0A845RCV9-F1
#
_cell.length_a   1.000
_cell.length_b   1.000
_cell.length_c   1.000
_cell.angle_alpha   90.00
_cell.angle_beta   90.00
_cell.angle_gamma   90.00
#
_symmetry.space_group_name_H-M   'P 1'
#
loop_
_entity.id
_entity.type
_entity.pdbx_description
1 polymer ?
#
loop_
_entity_poly.entity_id
_entity_poly.type
_entity_poly.pdbx_seq_one_letter_code
_entity_poly.pdbx_strand_id
1 'polypeptide(L)'
;MKPNITPVGTFQRITSTAPLRAETREAIQNTVLQFYIQNSQPEDDAEGLTACYERLSQEDKLDGESNSIINQKKILEKYCRDHGYTAIRHYDEDDGYSGTNFNRPGFQRMLADIKAGKIKRVVVKDMSRLGRNYLQVGMYTELQWTRA
;
A
#
# COMPACT_ATOMS: atom_id res chain seq x y z
N MET A 1 26.98 -26.33 -5.14
CA MET A 1 26.28 -25.57 -4.09
C MET A 1 24.99 -25.03 -4.68
N LYS A 2 23.82 -25.44 -4.18
CA LYS A 2 22.53 -24.95 -4.66
C LYS A 2 22.16 -23.70 -3.83
N PRO A 3 21.76 -22.58 -4.44
CA PRO A 3 21.28 -21.43 -3.67
C PRO A 3 19.95 -21.79 -3.00
N ASN A 4 19.87 -21.48 -1.71
CA ASN A 4 18.71 -21.69 -0.86
C ASN A 4 17.71 -20.57 -1.18
N ILE A 5 16.61 -20.90 -1.87
CA ILE A 5 15.57 -19.94 -2.23
C ILE A 5 14.58 -19.92 -1.06
N THR A 6 14.77 -19.01 -0.11
CA THR A 6 13.78 -18.74 0.93
C THR A 6 12.59 -18.02 0.29
N PRO A 7 11.35 -18.53 0.38
CA PRO A 7 10.18 -17.79 -0.06
C PRO A 7 9.96 -16.64 0.93
N VAL A 8 10.33 -15.42 0.56
CA VAL A 8 10.10 -14.23 1.40
C VAL A 8 8.88 -13.49 0.87
N GLY A 9 7.81 -13.55 1.64
CA GLY A 9 6.54 -12.90 1.38
C GLY A 9 5.54 -13.25 2.48
N THR A 10 5.88 -12.97 3.74
CA THR A 10 4.95 -13.19 4.85
C THR A 10 3.93 -12.05 4.89
N PHE A 11 2.71 -12.33 4.44
CA PHE A 11 1.57 -11.44 4.60
C PHE A 11 1.20 -11.37 6.09
N GLN A 12 1.44 -10.23 6.74
CA GLN A 12 0.95 -10.00 8.10
C GLN A 12 -0.40 -9.28 8.07
N ARG A 13 -1.49 -10.07 8.11
CA ARG A 13 -2.85 -9.54 8.23
C ARG A 13 -3.18 -9.40 9.72
N ILE A 14 -3.36 -8.18 10.20
CA ILE A 14 -3.84 -7.95 11.58
C ILE A 14 -5.36 -8.11 11.57
N THR A 15 -5.89 -9.25 12.02
CA THR A 15 -7.35 -9.47 12.12
C THR A 15 -7.83 -9.36 13.56
N SER A 16 -8.75 -8.45 13.84
CA SER A 16 -9.54 -8.42 15.07
C SER A 16 -10.78 -9.31 14.94
N THR A 17 -11.04 -10.19 15.91
CA THR A 17 -12.05 -11.27 15.86
C THR A 17 -13.36 -10.97 16.62
N ALA A 18 -13.76 -9.70 16.78
CA ALA A 18 -14.97 -9.33 17.53
C ALA A 18 -16.24 -9.18 16.65
N PRO A 19 -17.46 -9.51 17.14
CA PRO A 19 -18.70 -9.33 16.38
C PRO A 19 -18.98 -7.86 16.07
N LEU A 20 -19.38 -7.59 14.82
CA LEU A 20 -19.20 -6.30 14.14
C LEU A 20 -20.26 -5.25 14.55
N ARG A 21 -19.84 -4.19 15.25
CA ARG A 21 -20.61 -2.95 15.41
C ARG A 21 -20.31 -1.98 14.24
N ALA A 22 -21.11 -0.94 14.04
CA ALA A 22 -20.91 0.05 12.97
C ALA A 22 -19.50 0.69 13.01
N GLU A 23 -18.98 0.89 14.22
CA GLU A 23 -17.62 1.35 14.51
C GLU A 23 -16.55 0.33 14.02
N THR A 24 -16.87 -0.96 14.07
CA THR A 24 -16.03 -2.04 13.56
C THR A 24 -16.08 -2.13 12.03
N ARG A 25 -17.16 -1.70 11.36
CA ARG A 25 -17.20 -1.63 9.88
C ARG A 25 -16.20 -0.61 9.33
N GLU A 26 -16.10 0.56 9.96
CA GLU A 26 -15.05 1.53 9.62
C GLU A 26 -13.65 0.98 9.92
N ALA A 27 -13.48 0.24 11.02
CA ALA A 27 -12.20 -0.41 11.33
C ALA A 27 -11.83 -1.51 10.32
N ILE A 28 -12.79 -2.27 9.79
CA ILE A 28 -12.55 -3.25 8.71
C ILE A 28 -12.08 -2.54 7.43
N GLN A 29 -12.58 -1.34 7.14
CA GLN A 29 -12.18 -0.56 5.96
C GLN A 29 -10.79 0.08 6.08
N ASN A 30 -10.20 0.19 7.28
CA ASN A 30 -8.95 0.89 7.55
C ASN A 30 -7.79 -0.08 7.82
N THR A 31 -7.68 -1.14 7.02
CA THR A 31 -6.59 -2.12 7.16
C THR A 31 -5.35 -1.67 6.41
N VAL A 32 -4.46 -0.94 7.08
CA VAL A 32 -3.19 -0.51 6.46
C VAL A 32 -2.36 -1.73 6.10
N LEU A 33 -1.91 -1.79 4.84
CA LEU A 33 -1.06 -2.84 4.30
C LEU A 33 0.30 -2.26 3.96
N GLN A 34 1.34 -3.00 4.32
CA GLN A 34 2.74 -2.69 4.05
C GLN A 34 3.36 -3.77 3.16
N PHE A 35 4.16 -3.33 2.19
CA PHE A 35 4.87 -4.18 1.25
C PHE A 35 6.34 -3.76 1.16
N TYR A 36 7.26 -4.74 1.14
CA TYR A 36 8.70 -4.53 1.05
C TYR A 36 9.24 -4.84 -0.35
N ILE A 37 10.20 -4.04 -0.82
CA ILE A 37 10.92 -4.24 -2.10
C ILE A 37 12.10 -5.19 -1.85
N GLN A 38 12.40 -6.12 -2.78
CA GLN A 38 13.45 -7.12 -2.58
C GLN A 38 14.82 -6.52 -2.16
N ASN A 39 15.63 -7.32 -1.46
CA ASN A 39 16.89 -6.94 -0.79
C ASN A 39 16.76 -5.95 0.39
N SER A 40 15.55 -5.71 0.91
CA SER A 40 15.37 -5.01 2.19
C SER A 40 15.20 -6.06 3.28
N GLN A 41 16.18 -6.22 4.16
CA GLN A 41 15.95 -6.98 5.40
C GLN A 41 15.20 -6.11 6.43
N PRO A 42 14.40 -6.70 7.34
CA PRO A 42 13.75 -6.01 8.47
C PRO A 42 14.65 -5.08 9.27
N GLU A 43 15.95 -5.40 9.30
CA GLU A 43 17.01 -4.65 9.97
C GLU A 43 17.58 -3.48 9.15
N ASP A 44 17.50 -3.49 7.82
CA ASP A 44 17.86 -2.36 6.93
C ASP A 44 16.72 -1.33 6.81
N ASP A 45 15.57 -1.63 7.40
CA ASP A 45 14.28 -0.98 7.14
C ASP A 45 14.06 0.36 7.85
N ALA A 46 15.01 0.84 8.65
CA ALA A 46 14.93 2.17 9.24
C ALA A 46 15.24 3.28 8.22
N GLU A 47 16.08 3.00 7.21
CA GLU A 47 16.54 3.99 6.22
C GLU A 47 16.01 3.64 4.83
N GLY A 48 14.87 4.22 4.45
CA GLY A 48 14.33 4.05 3.11
C GLY A 48 13.07 4.85 2.84
N LEU A 49 12.92 5.29 1.60
CA LEU A 49 11.71 6.03 1.21
C LEU A 49 10.49 5.10 1.29
N THR A 50 9.49 5.57 2.02
CA THR A 50 8.18 4.98 2.18
C THR A 50 7.22 5.64 1.22
N ALA A 51 6.67 4.86 0.29
CA ALA A 51 5.65 5.32 -0.62
C ALA A 51 4.26 5.11 -0.01
N CYS A 52 3.57 6.18 0.34
CA CYS A 52 2.15 6.14 0.68
C CYS A 52 1.36 6.28 -0.61
N TYR A 53 0.54 5.29 -0.94
CA TYR A 53 -0.29 5.35 -2.16
C TYR A 53 -1.77 5.48 -1.80
N GLU A 54 -2.37 6.57 -2.27
CA GLU A 54 -3.75 6.93 -2.04
C GLU A 54 -4.54 6.94 -3.34
N ARG A 55 -5.79 6.48 -3.27
CA ARG A 55 -6.68 6.48 -4.42
C ARG A 55 -8.13 6.65 -3.98
N LEU A 56 -8.85 7.50 -4.68
CA LEU A 56 -10.28 7.69 -4.50
C LEU A 56 -10.95 7.53 -5.86
N SER A 57 -11.80 6.52 -6.06
CA SER A 57 -12.60 6.48 -7.30
C SER A 57 -13.78 7.44 -7.21
N GLN A 58 -14.38 7.74 -8.37
CA GLN A 58 -15.64 8.50 -8.39
C GLN A 58 -16.77 7.78 -7.63
N GLU A 59 -16.80 6.45 -7.65
CA GLU A 59 -17.79 5.65 -6.90
C GLU A 59 -17.59 5.82 -5.39
N ASP A 60 -16.32 5.76 -4.94
CA ASP A 60 -15.95 5.89 -3.53
C ASP A 60 -16.19 7.31 -2.96
N LYS A 61 -16.37 8.34 -3.80
CA LYS A 61 -16.68 9.71 -3.34
C LYS A 61 -18.03 9.79 -2.63
N LEU A 62 -18.95 8.88 -2.92
CA LEU A 62 -20.27 8.83 -2.31
C LEU A 62 -20.25 8.19 -0.90
N ASP A 63 -19.18 7.49 -0.55
CA ASP A 63 -19.04 6.76 0.73
C ASP A 63 -18.49 7.62 1.89
N GLY A 64 -18.38 8.94 1.71
CA GLY A 64 -18.11 9.91 2.79
C GLY A 64 -16.64 10.21 3.12
N GLU A 65 -16.44 11.01 4.17
CA GLU A 65 -15.15 11.62 4.55
C GLU A 65 -14.05 10.59 4.85
N SER A 66 -14.40 9.42 5.39
CA SER A 66 -13.44 8.36 5.74
C SER A 66 -12.69 7.79 4.52
N ASN A 67 -13.26 7.90 3.32
CA ASN A 67 -12.59 7.49 2.08
C ASN A 67 -11.83 8.64 1.39
N SER A 68 -12.01 9.90 1.80
CA SER A 68 -11.33 11.04 1.19
C SER A 68 -9.80 10.85 1.15
N ILE A 69 -9.14 11.35 0.10
CA ILE A 69 -7.68 11.34 -0.02
C ILE A 69 -7.02 11.93 1.24
N ILE A 70 -7.62 13.00 1.81
CA ILE A 70 -7.15 13.65 3.03
C ILE A 70 -7.15 12.68 4.22
N ASN A 71 -8.23 11.91 4.40
CA ASN A 71 -8.29 10.94 5.49
C ASN A 71 -7.34 9.76 5.25
N GLN A 72 -7.20 9.29 4.01
CA GLN A 72 -6.21 8.28 3.66
C GLN A 72 -4.79 8.72 4.05
N LYS A 73 -4.39 9.94 3.67
CA LYS A 73 -3.08 10.50 4.05
C LYS A 73 -2.88 10.50 5.56
N LYS A 74 -3.85 10.99 6.33
CA LYS A 74 -3.78 11.00 7.80
C LYS A 74 -3.57 9.60 8.39
N ILE A 75 -4.29 8.60 7.87
CA ILE A 75 -4.15 7.20 8.31
C ILE A 75 -2.73 6.69 7.98
N LEU A 76 -2.25 6.94 6.76
CA LEU A 76 -0.94 6.47 6.32
C LEU A 76 0.23 7.17 7.01
N GLU A 77 0.15 8.48 7.19
CA GLU A 77 1.13 9.26 7.95
C GLU A 77 1.17 8.82 9.42
N LYS A 78 0.00 8.58 10.04
CA LYS A 78 -0.06 8.06 11.40
C LYS A 78 0.61 6.68 11.48
N TYR A 79 0.28 5.78 10.56
CA TYR A 79 0.89 4.46 10.51
C TYR A 79 2.41 4.55 10.35
N CYS A 80 2.90 5.36 9.40
CA CYS A 80 4.33 5.54 9.17
C CYS A 80 5.04 6.10 10.41
N ARG A 81 4.46 7.13 11.06
CA ARG A 81 5.01 7.70 12.30
C ARG A 81 5.07 6.67 13.43
N ASP A 82 4.01 5.89 13.63
CA ASP A 82 3.95 4.87 14.69
C ASP A 82 4.98 3.75 14.47
N HIS A 83 5.39 3.52 13.22
CA HIS A 83 6.42 2.54 12.83
C HIS A 83 7.82 3.15 12.64
N GLY A 84 7.99 4.46 12.93
CA GLY A 84 9.27 5.15 12.84
C GLY A 84 9.73 5.49 11.41
N TYR A 85 8.85 5.42 10.41
CA TYR A 85 9.18 5.77 9.04
C TYR A 85 9.14 7.30 8.87
N THR A 86 10.32 7.90 8.67
CA THR A 86 10.49 9.36 8.59
C THR A 86 10.54 9.88 7.16
N ALA A 87 11.08 9.07 6.23
CA ALA A 87 11.12 9.39 4.81
C ALA A 87 9.84 8.89 4.12
N ILE A 88 8.83 9.76 4.00
CA ILE A 88 7.53 9.42 3.37
C ILE A 88 7.35 10.24 2.10
N ARG A 89 6.80 9.62 1.05
CA ARG A 89 6.31 10.26 -0.16
C ARG A 89 4.89 9.78 -0.47
N HIS A 90 3.99 10.73 -0.67
CA HIS A 90 2.61 10.47 -1.06
C HIS A 90 2.49 10.38 -2.59
N TYR A 91 1.56 9.53 -3.04
CA TYR A 91 1.19 9.32 -4.44
C TYR A 91 -0.34 9.34 -4.51
N ASP A 92 -0.89 10.55 -4.51
CA ASP A 92 -2.31 10.83 -4.34
C ASP A 92 -2.98 11.38 -5.60
N GLU A 93 -2.27 11.39 -6.73
CA GLU A 93 -2.76 12.01 -7.97
C GLU A 93 -3.79 11.16 -8.71
N ASP A 94 -4.17 10.02 -8.13
CA ASP A 94 -5.18 9.11 -8.64
C ASP A 94 -6.59 9.39 -8.04
N ASP A 95 -6.90 10.65 -7.70
CA ASP A 95 -8.26 11.11 -7.37
C ASP A 95 -9.17 11.07 -8.60
N GLY A 96 -10.31 10.40 -8.49
CA GLY A 96 -11.27 10.16 -9.56
C GLY A 96 -10.93 8.97 -10.44
N TYR A 97 -9.82 8.27 -10.22
CA TYR A 97 -9.41 7.14 -11.05
C TYR A 97 -10.05 5.81 -10.61
N SER A 98 -10.50 5.02 -11.59
CA SER A 98 -11.03 3.68 -11.35
C SER A 98 -9.94 2.72 -10.88
N GLY A 99 -10.29 1.86 -9.93
CA GLY A 99 -9.46 0.72 -9.51
C GLY A 99 -9.37 -0.43 -10.53
N THR A 100 -9.99 -0.33 -11.71
CA THR A 100 -10.02 -1.42 -12.72
C THR A 100 -8.85 -1.40 -13.71
N ASN A 101 -8.07 -0.32 -13.77
CA ASN A 101 -6.88 -0.23 -14.60
C ASN A 101 -5.68 0.29 -13.78
N PHE A 102 -4.46 0.02 -14.26
CA PHE A 102 -3.21 0.44 -13.60
C PHE A 102 -2.48 1.56 -14.35
N ASN A 103 -3.04 2.07 -15.45
CA ASN A 103 -2.47 3.21 -16.16
C ASN A 103 -2.92 4.53 -15.51
N ARG A 104 -2.45 4.75 -14.28
CA ARG A 104 -2.83 5.88 -13.43
C ARG A 104 -1.58 6.68 -13.05
N PRO A 105 -1.60 8.02 -13.11
CA PRO A 105 -0.41 8.85 -12.98
C PRO A 105 0.33 8.73 -11.65
N GLY A 106 -0.39 8.59 -10.54
CA GLY A 106 0.18 8.33 -9.21
C GLY A 106 0.81 6.95 -9.14
N PHE A 107 0.06 5.93 -9.57
CA PHE A 107 0.56 4.54 -9.59
C PHE A 107 1.79 4.34 -10.49
N GLN A 108 1.79 4.92 -11.69
CA GLN A 108 2.92 4.80 -12.63
C GLN A 108 4.18 5.50 -12.11
N ARG A 109 4.03 6.65 -11.44
CA ARG A 109 5.17 7.32 -10.79
C ARG A 109 5.73 6.51 -9.64
N MET A 110 4.86 5.93 -8.81
CA MET A 110 5.28 5.02 -7.74
C MET A 110 6.06 3.84 -8.34
N LEU A 111 5.54 3.19 -9.38
CA LEU A 111 6.24 2.11 -10.07
C LEU A 111 7.60 2.53 -10.65
N ALA A 112 7.71 3.74 -11.20
CA ALA A 112 8.97 4.27 -11.71
C ALA A 112 10.00 4.46 -10.58
N ASP A 113 9.58 5.00 -9.43
CA ASP A 113 10.46 5.17 -8.27
C ASP A 113 10.81 3.83 -7.59
N ILE A 114 9.94 2.83 -7.67
CA ILE A 114 10.23 1.43 -7.30
C ILE A 114 11.32 0.86 -8.20
N LYS A 115 11.16 0.97 -9.52
CA LYS A 115 12.15 0.48 -10.50
C LYS A 115 13.48 1.22 -10.43
N ALA A 116 13.47 2.47 -9.98
CA ALA A 116 14.67 3.24 -9.73
C ALA A 116 15.37 2.88 -8.40
N GLY A 117 14.81 1.94 -7.62
CA GLY A 117 15.36 1.50 -6.33
C GLY A 117 15.25 2.54 -5.21
N LYS A 118 14.46 3.60 -5.39
CA LYS A 118 14.32 4.69 -4.41
C LYS A 118 13.39 4.30 -3.28
N ILE A 119 12.31 3.58 -3.61
CA ILE A 119 11.31 3.12 -2.65
C ILE A 119 11.80 1.81 -2.05
N LYS A 120 11.72 1.71 -0.72
CA LYS A 120 11.99 0.46 0.02
C LYS A 120 10.73 -0.23 0.48
N ARG A 121 9.70 0.58 0.76
CA ARG A 121 8.41 0.10 1.23
C ARG A 121 7.29 0.94 0.65
N VAL A 122 6.14 0.32 0.45
CA VAL A 122 4.91 1.04 0.10
C VAL A 122 3.85 0.67 1.12
N VAL A 123 3.03 1.66 1.45
CA VAL A 123 1.96 1.56 2.41
C VAL A 123 0.67 2.04 1.75
N VAL A 124 -0.41 1.28 1.92
CA VAL A 124 -1.75 1.62 1.40
C VAL A 124 -2.81 1.38 2.46
N LYS A 125 -3.92 2.13 2.39
CA LYS A 125 -5.02 1.99 3.36
C LYS A 125 -5.70 0.63 3.31
N ASP A 126 -5.77 0.02 2.12
CA ASP A 126 -6.38 -1.27 1.86
C ASP A 126 -6.05 -1.72 0.42
N MET A 127 -6.21 -3.01 0.09
CA MET A 127 -5.90 -3.55 -1.26
C MET A 127 -6.70 -2.88 -2.39
N SER A 128 -7.91 -2.38 -2.11
CA SER A 128 -8.74 -1.78 -3.15
C SER A 128 -8.09 -0.50 -3.70
N ARG A 129 -7.22 0.17 -2.93
CA ARG A 129 -6.45 1.33 -3.40
C ARG A 129 -5.54 0.94 -4.54
N LEU A 130 -4.79 -0.16 -4.42
CA LEU A 130 -3.94 -0.70 -5.48
C LEU A 130 -4.75 -1.14 -6.70
N GLY A 131 -5.87 -1.84 -6.50
CA GLY A 131 -6.74 -2.21 -7.61
C GLY A 131 -7.83 -3.19 -7.21
N ARG A 132 -8.91 -3.22 -8.00
CA ARG A 132 -10.03 -4.16 -7.84
C ARG A 132 -9.79 -5.48 -8.58
N ASN A 133 -8.79 -5.53 -9.47
CA ASN A 133 -8.36 -6.77 -10.14
C ASN A 133 -7.24 -7.44 -9.32
N TYR A 134 -7.63 -8.37 -8.45
CA TYR A 134 -6.72 -9.07 -7.53
C TYR A 134 -5.61 -9.86 -8.24
N LEU A 135 -5.84 -10.38 -9.44
CA LEU A 135 -4.79 -11.08 -10.21
C LEU A 135 -3.69 -10.11 -10.63
N GLN A 136 -4.08 -8.93 -11.13
CA GLN A 136 -3.09 -7.92 -11.52
C GLN A 136 -2.40 -7.29 -10.30
N VAL A 137 -3.12 -7.08 -9.19
CA VAL A 137 -2.50 -6.66 -7.92
C VAL A 137 -1.45 -7.69 -7.49
N GLY A 138 -1.80 -8.98 -7.49
CA GLY A 138 -0.88 -10.07 -7.19
C GLY A 138 0.35 -10.07 -8.11
N MET A 139 0.17 -9.89 -9.42
CA MET A 139 1.31 -9.76 -10.35
C MET A 139 2.23 -8.58 -9.99
N TYR A 140 1.70 -7.43 -9.58
CA TYR A 140 2.53 -6.30 -9.18
C TYR A 140 3.27 -6.57 -7.87
N THR A 141 2.57 -7.02 -6.83
CA THR A 141 3.15 -7.24 -5.51
C THR A 141 4.09 -8.44 -5.45
N GLU A 142 3.82 -9.50 -6.22
CA GLU A 142 4.58 -10.76 -6.17
C GLU A 142 5.62 -10.93 -7.28
N LEU A 143 5.48 -10.26 -8.43
CA LEU A 143 6.40 -10.44 -9.57
C LEU A 143 7.17 -9.17 -9.95
N GLN A 144 6.54 -8.00 -9.90
CA GLN A 144 7.20 -6.75 -10.34
C GLN A 144 8.01 -6.14 -9.20
N TRP A 145 7.44 -6.10 -8.01
CA TRP A 145 8.05 -5.48 -6.85
C TRP A 145 9.12 -6.35 -6.19
N THR A 146 8.98 -7.66 -6.35
CA THR A 146 9.97 -8.63 -5.90
C THR A 146 11.09 -8.83 -6.91
N ARG A 147 10.97 -8.45 -8.19
CA ARG A 147 12.05 -8.71 -9.17
C ARG A 147 12.75 -7.46 -9.69
N ALA A 148 12.35 -6.28 -9.23
CA ALA A 148 12.91 -4.99 -9.62
C ALA A 148 14.06 -4.56 -8.71
#